data_AF-A0A8J2NXX2-F1
#
_entry.id   AF-A0A8J2NXX2-F1
#
_cell.length_a   1.000
_cell.length_b   1.000
_cell.length_c   1.000
_cell.angle_alpha   90.00
_cell.angle_beta   90.00
_cell.angle_gamma   90.00
#
_symmetry.space_group_name_H-M   'P 1'
#
loop_
_entity.id
_entity.type
_entity.pdbx_description
1 polymer ?
#
loop_
_entity_poly.entity_id
_entity_poly.type
_entity_poly.pdbx_seq_one_letter_code
_entity_poly.pdbx_strand_id
1 'polypeptide(L)'
;PETSDLLTQWQFSLLVGVAMDIFIFFMVCIAGSRVRNNVYRLSSSLEKISVELLKKDTRQELLYTITRLYAKPVEIRPADLLTINCGLITSLIGGSISYLIIMVQFNKSTA
;
A
#
# COMPACT_ATOMS: atom_id res chain seq x y z
N PRO A 1 -36.44 14.43 -19.35
CA PRO A 1 -36.54 14.08 -17.91
C PRO A 1 -35.95 12.69 -17.58
N GLU A 2 -36.31 11.62 -18.30
CA GLU A 2 -35.77 10.26 -18.02
C GLU A 2 -34.28 10.11 -18.32
N THR A 3 -33.76 10.82 -19.33
CA THR A 3 -32.34 10.74 -19.72
C THR A 3 -31.39 11.44 -18.75
N SER A 4 -31.83 12.47 -18.03
CA SER A 4 -31.02 13.12 -16.98
C SER A 4 -30.89 12.24 -15.74
N ASP A 5 -31.94 11.52 -15.35
CA ASP A 5 -31.92 10.65 -14.17
C ASP A 5 -30.99 9.44 -14.39
N LEU A 6 -31.02 8.85 -15.57
CA LEU A 6 -30.09 7.79 -15.97
C LEU A 6 -28.64 8.26 -15.90
N LEU A 7 -28.31 9.43 -16.48
CA LEU A 7 -26.95 9.96 -16.48
C LEU A 7 -26.43 10.19 -15.04
N THR A 8 -27.27 10.73 -14.17
CA THR A 8 -26.94 11.00 -12.78
C THR A 8 -26.71 9.71 -11.99
N GLN A 9 -27.51 8.68 -12.27
CA GLN A 9 -27.37 7.35 -11.68
C GLN A 9 -26.07 6.65 -12.11
N TRP A 10 -25.70 6.75 -13.39
CA TRP A 10 -24.43 6.23 -13.90
C TRP A 10 -23.22 6.92 -13.28
N GLN A 11 -23.27 8.25 -13.13
CA GLN A 11 -22.21 9.01 -12.46
C GLN A 11 -22.06 8.61 -10.98
N PHE A 12 -23.17 8.43 -10.27
CA PHE A 12 -23.14 7.97 -8.88
C PHE A 12 -22.57 6.56 -8.76
N SER A 13 -22.97 5.64 -9.65
CA SER A 13 -22.43 4.27 -9.68
C SER A 13 -20.93 4.24 -9.94
N LEU A 14 -20.43 5.05 -10.88
CA LEU A 14 -19.00 5.21 -11.13
C LEU A 14 -18.25 5.77 -9.91
N LEU A 15 -18.80 6.80 -9.27
CA LEU A 15 -18.21 7.39 -8.06
C LEU A 15 -18.09 6.37 -6.92
N VAL A 16 -19.16 5.59 -6.68
CA VAL A 16 -19.17 4.53 -5.67
C VAL A 16 -18.17 3.43 -6.03
N GLY A 17 -18.08 3.02 -7.30
CA GLY A 17 -17.11 2.03 -7.76
C GLY A 17 -15.67 2.46 -7.48
N VAL A 18 -15.30 3.67 -7.91
CA VAL A 18 -13.96 4.23 -7.67
C VAL A 18 -13.66 4.35 -6.17
N ALA A 19 -14.64 4.77 -5.36
CA ALA A 19 -14.48 4.86 -3.91
C ALA A 19 -14.22 3.50 -3.27
N MET A 20 -14.92 2.45 -3.73
CA MET A 20 -14.72 1.08 -3.25
C MET A 20 -13.33 0.55 -3.63
N ASP A 21 -12.86 0.79 -4.86
CA ASP A 21 -11.53 0.36 -5.28
C ASP A 21 -10.44 1.04 -4.45
N ILE A 22 -10.54 2.35 -4.21
CA ILE A 22 -9.62 3.09 -3.34
C ILE A 22 -9.65 2.51 -1.91
N PHE A 23 -10.83 2.19 -1.39
CA PHE A 23 -10.99 1.60 -0.06
C PHE A 23 -10.33 0.22 0.04
N ILE A 24 -10.52 -0.65 -0.94
CA ILE A 24 -9.88 -1.97 -0.99
C ILE A 24 -8.35 -1.82 -1.01
N PHE A 25 -7.82 -0.95 -1.87
CA PHE A 25 -6.39 -0.67 -1.92
C PHE A 25 -5.85 -0.12 -0.59
N PHE A 26 -6.60 0.76 0.07
CA PHE A 26 -6.27 1.30 1.39
C PHE A 26 -6.19 0.20 2.46
N MET A 27 -7.16 -0.71 2.48
CA MET A 27 -7.16 -1.84 3.41
C MET A 27 -5.94 -2.75 3.22
N VAL A 28 -5.54 -3.01 1.96
CA VAL A 28 -4.33 -3.80 1.66
C VAL A 28 -3.07 -3.09 2.16
N CYS A 29 -2.97 -1.76 2.02
CA CYS A 29 -1.84 -1.00 2.55
C CYS A 29 -1.76 -1.02 4.09
N ILE A 30 -2.90 -0.92 4.77
CA ILE A 30 -2.96 -1.06 6.23
C ILE A 30 -2.50 -2.45 6.66
N ALA A 31 -3.04 -3.50 6.01
CA ALA A 31 -2.67 -4.88 6.30
C ALA A 31 -1.17 -5.09 6.10
N GLY A 32 -0.60 -4.59 5.00
CA GLY A 32 0.84 -4.67 4.73
C GLY A 32 1.69 -3.92 5.75
N SER A 33 1.26 -2.73 6.16
CA SER A 33 1.93 -1.97 7.21
C SER A 33 1.94 -2.70 8.55
N ARG A 34 0.83 -3.36 8.90
CA ARG A 34 0.75 -4.20 10.12
C ARG A 34 1.69 -5.40 10.04
N VAL A 35 1.71 -6.11 8.93
CA VAL A 35 2.63 -7.25 8.72
C VAL A 35 4.08 -6.79 8.87
N ARG A 36 4.46 -5.68 8.22
CA ARG A 36 5.80 -5.10 8.34
C ARG A 36 6.15 -4.77 9.79
N ASN A 37 5.24 -4.12 10.51
CA ASN A 37 5.48 -3.75 11.91
C ASN A 37 5.63 -4.98 12.82
N ASN A 38 4.84 -6.03 12.58
CA ASN A 38 4.96 -7.29 13.30
C ASN A 38 6.29 -7.99 13.03
N VAL A 39 6.80 -7.96 11.79
CA VAL A 39 8.12 -8.51 11.45
C VAL A 39 9.23 -7.73 12.15
N TYR A 40 9.15 -6.39 12.21
CA TYR A 40 10.12 -5.60 12.97
C TYR A 40 10.09 -5.93 14.47
N ARG A 41 8.90 -6.04 15.06
CA ARG A 41 8.75 -6.46 16.46
C ARG A 41 9.33 -7.85 16.71
N LEU A 42 9.03 -8.81 15.84
CA LEU A 42 9.57 -10.16 15.93
C LEU A 42 11.10 -10.15 15.85
N SER A 43 11.66 -9.40 14.91
CA SER A 43 13.12 -9.28 14.73
C SER A 43 13.79 -8.68 15.98
N SER A 44 13.20 -7.65 16.57
CA SER A 44 13.67 -7.05 17.82
C SER A 44 13.57 -8.02 19.01
N SER A 45 12.50 -8.81 19.09
CA SER A 45 12.36 -9.86 20.12
C SER A 45 13.39 -10.97 19.96
N LEU A 46 13.65 -11.42 18.72
CA LEU A 46 14.67 -12.42 18.42
C LEU A 46 16.08 -11.92 18.76
N GLU A 47 16.37 -10.64 18.53
CA GLU A 47 17.64 -10.03 18.89
C GLU A 47 17.89 -10.10 20.41
N LYS A 48 16.88 -9.74 21.22
CA LYS A 48 16.97 -9.83 22.68
C LYS A 48 17.25 -11.25 23.16
N ILE A 49 16.50 -12.23 22.63
CA ILE A 49 16.70 -13.65 22.96
C ILE A 49 18.11 -14.13 22.54
N SER A 50 18.61 -13.67 21.38
CA SER A 50 19.94 -14.02 20.89
C SER A 50 21.07 -13.53 21.80
N VAL A 51 20.89 -12.36 22.40
CA VAL A 51 21.87 -11.73 23.31
C VAL A 51 21.86 -12.40 24.68
N GLU A 52 20.68 -12.84 25.13
CA GLU A 52 20.45 -13.28 26.51
C GLU A 52 20.60 -14.80 26.72
N LEU A 53 20.29 -15.64 25.71
CA LEU A 53 20.16 -17.10 25.91
C LEU A 53 20.96 -18.04 24.99
N LEU A 54 21.53 -17.58 23.86
CA LEU A 54 22.08 -18.50 22.85
C LEU A 54 23.58 -18.77 23.00
N LYS A 55 23.95 -20.06 22.89
CA LYS A 55 25.34 -20.51 22.67
C LYS A 55 25.90 -19.89 21.38
N LYS A 56 27.23 -19.70 21.33
CA LYS A 56 27.95 -18.98 20.26
C LYS A 56 27.54 -19.37 18.84
N ASP A 57 27.34 -20.66 18.58
CA ASP A 57 27.09 -21.18 17.23
C ASP A 57 25.66 -20.86 16.75
N THR A 58 24.65 -21.07 17.60
CA THR A 58 23.25 -20.73 17.30
C THR A 58 23.05 -19.22 17.19
N ARG A 59 23.84 -18.44 17.93
CA ARG A 59 23.79 -16.97 17.93
C ARG A 59 24.19 -16.37 16.58
N GLN A 60 25.18 -16.96 15.89
CA GLN A 60 25.63 -16.47 14.57
C GLN A 60 24.57 -16.67 13.48
N GLU A 61 23.90 -17.82 13.46
CA GLU A 61 22.87 -18.12 12.46
C GLU A 61 21.62 -17.26 12.65
N LEU A 62 21.26 -16.98 13.91
CA LEU A 62 20.17 -16.09 14.25
C LEU A 62 20.50 -14.62 13.93
N LEU A 63 21.72 -14.16 14.23
CA LEU A 63 22.21 -12.84 13.84
C LEU A 63 22.17 -12.65 12.33
N TYR A 64 22.65 -13.64 11.55
CA TYR A 64 22.59 -13.59 10.10
C TYR A 64 21.15 -13.44 9.58
N THR A 65 20.20 -14.19 10.18
CA THR A 65 18.78 -14.13 9.81
C THR A 65 18.17 -12.76 10.15
N ILE A 66 18.48 -12.21 11.31
CA ILE A 66 18.03 -10.87 11.74
C ILE A 66 18.64 -9.80 10.83
N THR A 67 19.94 -9.85 10.55
CA THR A 67 20.61 -8.91 9.64
C THR A 67 20.00 -8.97 8.24
N ARG A 68 19.64 -10.15 7.74
CA ARG A 68 18.97 -10.30 6.44
C ARG A 68 17.55 -9.72 6.45
N LEU A 69 16.81 -9.87 7.55
CA LEU A 69 15.48 -9.27 7.75
C LEU A 69 15.54 -7.73 7.85
N TYR A 70 16.58 -7.17 8.46
CA TYR A 70 16.80 -5.72 8.47
C TYR A 70 17.30 -5.18 7.13
N ALA A 71 18.15 -5.93 6.43
CA ALA A 71 18.73 -5.53 5.15
C ALA A 71 17.69 -5.51 4.00
N LYS A 72 16.63 -6.33 4.09
CA LYS A 72 15.53 -6.30 3.12
C LYS A 72 14.22 -5.94 3.83
N PRO A 73 13.71 -4.71 3.66
CA PRO A 73 12.40 -4.37 4.19
C PRO A 73 11.35 -5.33 3.62
N VAL A 74 10.46 -5.84 4.49
CA VAL A 74 9.35 -6.67 4.05
C VAL A 74 8.39 -5.79 3.26
N GLU A 75 8.43 -6.00 1.95
CA GLU A 75 7.64 -5.29 0.95
C GLU A 75 6.63 -6.25 0.36
N ILE A 76 5.36 -5.86 0.40
CA ILE A 76 4.31 -6.58 -0.33
C ILE A 76 4.39 -6.12 -1.78
N ARG A 77 4.83 -7.02 -2.65
CA ARG A 77 4.98 -6.78 -4.09
C ARG A 77 4.03 -7.69 -4.86
N PRO A 78 2.84 -7.22 -5.29
CA PRO A 78 2.07 -7.92 -6.30
C PRO A 78 2.89 -7.97 -7.61
N ALA A 79 3.13 -9.18 -8.11
CA ALA A 79 3.77 -9.45 -9.40
C ALA A 79 5.13 -8.75 -9.63
N ASP A 80 5.90 -8.48 -8.56
CA ASP A 80 7.22 -7.81 -8.58
C ASP A 80 7.27 -6.39 -9.20
N LEU A 81 6.13 -5.82 -9.57
CA LEU A 81 6.04 -4.55 -10.29
C LEU A 81 6.00 -3.33 -9.37
N LEU A 82 5.23 -3.41 -8.28
CA LEU A 82 4.98 -2.28 -7.41
C LEU A 82 5.09 -2.70 -5.94
N THR A 83 5.83 -1.92 -5.16
CA THR A 83 5.81 -2.05 -3.70
C THR A 83 4.55 -1.38 -3.17
N ILE A 84 3.63 -2.16 -2.60
CA ILE A 84 2.44 -1.63 -1.93
C ILE A 84 2.90 -0.91 -0.67
N ASN A 85 2.81 0.42 -0.70
CA ASN A 85 3.02 1.29 0.45
C ASN A 85 1.99 2.45 0.40
N CYS A 86 1.83 3.16 1.51
CA CYS A 86 0.90 4.29 1.57
C CYS A 86 1.25 5.40 0.55
N GLY A 87 2.53 5.54 0.18
CA GLY A 87 2.97 6.49 -0.85
C GLY A 87 2.40 6.18 -2.24
N LEU A 88 2.25 4.88 -2.58
CA LEU A 88 1.63 4.44 -3.82
C LEU A 88 0.14 4.83 -3.88
N ILE A 89 -0.56 4.84 -2.75
CA ILE A 89 -1.94 5.32 -2.69
C ILE A 89 -1.98 6.83 -2.89
N THR A 90 -1.12 7.57 -2.18
CA THR A 90 -1.06 9.03 -2.33
C THR A 90 -0.74 9.44 -3.76
N SER A 91 0.16 8.73 -4.44
CA SER A 91 0.48 8.98 -5.85
C SER A 91 -0.66 8.58 -6.78
N LEU A 92 -1.37 7.47 -6.53
CA LEU A 92 -2.53 7.06 -7.32
C LEU A 92 -3.66 8.10 -7.22
N ILE A 93 -3.99 8.54 -6.00
CA ILE A 93 -5.01 9.57 -5.76
C ILE A 93 -4.58 10.89 -6.40
N GLY A 94 -3.33 11.32 -6.17
CA GLY A 94 -2.78 12.52 -6.78
C GLY A 94 -2.84 12.49 -8.30
N GLY A 95 -2.39 11.39 -8.92
CA GLY A 95 -2.43 11.19 -10.37
C GLY A 95 -3.85 11.20 -10.93
N SER A 96 -4.79 10.57 -10.24
CA SER A 96 -6.21 10.54 -10.62
C SER A 96 -6.83 11.94 -10.58
N ILE A 97 -6.55 12.71 -9.53
CA ILE A 97 -7.01 14.10 -9.40
C ILE A 97 -6.37 14.99 -10.48
N SER A 98 -5.06 14.88 -10.69
CA SER A 98 -4.36 15.65 -11.72
C SER A 98 -4.92 15.37 -13.10
N TYR A 99 -5.15 14.10 -13.44
CA TYR A 99 -5.77 13.72 -14.71
C TYR A 99 -7.18 14.32 -14.87
N LEU A 100 -8.00 14.28 -13.81
CA LEU A 100 -9.34 14.86 -13.83
C LEU A 100 -9.30 16.38 -14.02
N ILE A 101 -8.39 17.09 -13.35
CA ILE A 101 -8.20 18.53 -13.53
C ILE A 101 -7.82 18.85 -14.98
N ILE A 102 -6.86 18.11 -15.54
CA ILE A 102 -6.43 18.27 -16.94
C ILE A 102 -7.62 18.07 -17.88
N MET A 103 -8.36 16.96 -17.74
CA MET A 103 -9.53 16.67 -18.57
C MET A 103 -10.59 17.77 -18.49
N VAL A 104 -10.87 18.30 -17.29
CA VAL A 104 -11.83 19.41 -17.10
C VAL A 104 -11.35 20.68 -17.80
N GLN A 105 -10.05 21.00 -17.72
CA GLN A 105 -9.51 22.18 -18.40
C GLN A 105 -9.56 22.04 -19.93
N PHE A 106 -9.20 20.87 -20.47
CA PHE A 106 -9.29 20.62 -21.92
C PHE A 106 -10.73 20.66 -22.42
N ASN A 107 -11.68 20.05 -21.70
CA ASN A 107 -13.08 20.06 -22.09
C ASN A 107 -13.69 21.47 -22.10
N LYS A 108 -13.29 22.33 -21.16
CA LYS A 108 -13.69 23.75 -21.12
C LYS A 108 -13.04 24.59 -22.23
N SER A 109 -11.90 24.16 -22.79
CA SER A 109 -11.21 24.89 -23.86
C SER A 109 -11.76 24.56 -25.26
N THR A 110 -12.51 23.47 -25.40
CA THR A 110 -13.11 23.00 -26.65
C THR A 110 -14.61 23.28 -26.79
N ALA A 111 -15.24 23.85 -25.75
CA ALA A 111 -16.65 24.28 -25.73
C ALA A 111 -16.74 25.81 -25.85
#